data_AF-A0A540WMX7-F1
#
_entry.id   AF-A0A540WMX7-F1
#
_cell.length_a   1.000
_cell.length_b   1.000
_cell.length_c   1.000
_cell.angle_alpha   90.00
_cell.angle_beta   90.00
_cell.angle_gamma   90.00
#
_symmetry.space_group_name_H-M   'P 1'
#
loop_
_entity.id
_entity.type
_entity.pdbx_description
1 polymer ?
#
loop_
_entity_poly.entity_id
_entity_poly.type
_entity_poly.pdbx_seq_one_letter_code
_entity_poly.pdbx_strand_id
1 'polypeptide(L)'
;MSPLLDVLTRERLLKDREAATELLPRGEPPHVSLLRLCDAGLLVGGLSVAYGVRPDELMGPLTLAMGGAARNLKVVDVRERPVLELHVQAGDLTERWEVEDLSVLVHNLNDLYRDAADVRAVAELGEWEDALQLWCVDKPTLPRLVRQPFFAPRNARALTRPVD
;
A
#
# COMPACT_ATOMS: atom_id res chain seq x y z
N MET A 1 27.26 -2.61 1.74
CA MET A 1 25.95 -2.63 2.45
C MET A 1 24.92 -2.03 1.51
N SER A 2 23.72 -2.59 1.43
CA SER A 2 22.68 -2.09 0.52
C SER A 2 22.06 -0.81 1.08
N PRO A 3 22.16 0.35 0.40
CA PRO A 3 21.55 1.61 0.87
C PRO A 3 20.04 1.48 1.14
N LEU A 4 19.36 0.55 0.45
CA LEU A 4 17.95 0.22 0.67
C LEU A 4 17.72 -0.26 2.11
N LEU A 5 18.43 -1.31 2.55
CA LEU A 5 18.21 -1.91 3.88
C LEU A 5 18.52 -0.94 5.01
N ASP A 6 19.51 -0.07 4.82
CA ASP A 6 19.85 0.97 5.79
C ASP A 6 18.72 1.99 5.96
N VAL A 7 18.12 2.45 4.85
CA VAL A 7 16.95 3.33 4.90
C VAL A 7 15.76 2.62 5.53
N LEU A 8 15.43 1.40 5.08
CA LEU A 8 14.27 0.66 5.61
C LEU A 8 14.40 0.36 7.11
N THR A 9 15.60 0.01 7.59
CA THR A 9 15.84 -0.22 9.01
C THR A 9 15.71 1.06 9.82
N ARG A 10 16.32 2.16 9.36
CA ARG A 10 16.26 3.46 10.06
C ARG A 10 14.83 3.96 10.21
N GLU A 11 14.02 3.79 9.17
CA GLU A 11 12.62 4.20 9.15
C GLU A 11 11.68 3.16 9.81
N ARG A 12 12.21 2.06 10.37
CA ARG A 12 11.43 0.95 10.98
C ARG A 12 10.40 0.33 10.03
N LEU A 13 10.77 0.26 8.76
CA LEU A 13 9.97 -0.22 7.64
C LEU A 13 10.23 -1.69 7.28
N LEU A 14 11.17 -2.32 7.99
CA LEU A 14 11.59 -3.70 7.79
C LEU A 14 11.28 -4.51 9.06
N LYS A 15 10.67 -5.68 8.89
CA LYS A 15 10.32 -6.57 10.00
C LYS A 15 11.54 -7.30 10.55
N ASP A 16 12.40 -7.79 9.64
CA ASP A 16 13.60 -8.55 9.97
C ASP A 16 14.73 -8.18 9.00
N ARG A 17 15.83 -7.66 9.56
CA ARG A 17 16.99 -7.21 8.78
C ARG A 17 17.90 -8.35 8.35
N GLU A 18 18.02 -9.39 9.16
CA GLU A 18 18.89 -10.52 8.88
C GLU A 18 18.30 -11.34 7.73
N ALA A 19 17.02 -11.73 7.85
CA ALA A 19 16.30 -12.42 6.79
C ALA A 19 16.29 -11.63 5.47
N ALA A 20 16.13 -10.30 5.54
CA ALA A 20 16.21 -9.44 4.36
C ALA A 20 17.61 -9.44 3.72
N THR A 21 18.67 -9.49 4.52
CA THR A 21 20.05 -9.50 4.00
C THR A 21 20.35 -10.81 3.27
N GLU A 22 19.85 -11.93 3.79
CA GLU A 22 20.00 -13.25 3.16
C GLU A 22 19.20 -13.39 1.86
N LEU A 23 18.03 -12.77 1.81
CA LEU A 23 17.13 -12.84 0.66
C LEU A 23 17.63 -12.06 -0.56
N LEU A 24 18.31 -10.92 -0.36
CA LEU A 24 18.64 -10.00 -1.45
C LEU A 24 19.89 -10.44 -2.24
N PRO A 25 19.76 -10.72 -3.56
CA PRO A 25 20.90 -11.01 -4.40
C PRO A 25 21.88 -9.84 -4.50
N ARG A 26 23.17 -10.14 -4.60
CA ARG A 26 24.20 -9.10 -4.79
C ARG A 26 24.02 -8.42 -6.15
N GLY A 27 23.97 -7.09 -6.15
CA GLY A 27 23.87 -6.28 -7.36
C GLY A 27 22.45 -6.15 -7.93
N GLU A 28 21.44 -6.71 -7.27
CA GLU A 28 20.04 -6.50 -7.66
C GLU A 28 19.67 -5.00 -7.56
N PRO A 29 18.97 -4.44 -8.56
CA PRO A 29 18.52 -3.06 -8.49
C PRO A 29 17.62 -2.82 -7.26
N PRO A 30 17.82 -1.72 -6.50
CA PRO A 30 17.09 -1.49 -5.25
C PRO A 30 15.55 -1.49 -5.34
N HIS A 31 14.99 -1.06 -6.47
CA HIS A 31 13.53 -1.09 -6.68
C HIS A 31 13.00 -2.53 -6.86
N VAL A 32 13.80 -3.41 -7.47
CA VAL A 32 13.48 -4.85 -7.57
C VAL A 32 13.60 -5.51 -6.20
N SER A 33 14.66 -5.20 -5.45
CA SER A 33 14.82 -5.67 -4.07
C SER A 33 13.66 -5.26 -3.17
N LEU A 34 13.09 -4.05 -3.36
CA LEU A 34 11.91 -3.62 -2.61
C LEU A 34 10.68 -4.50 -2.91
N LEU A 35 10.44 -4.84 -4.18
CA LEU A 35 9.35 -5.75 -4.57
C LEU A 35 9.54 -7.13 -3.95
N ARG A 36 10.76 -7.69 -4.02
CA ARG A 36 11.11 -8.98 -3.41
C ARG A 36 10.89 -8.99 -1.89
N LEU A 37 11.26 -7.91 -1.19
CA LEU A 37 11.03 -7.79 0.25
C LEU A 37 9.53 -7.69 0.57
N CYS A 38 8.74 -7.04 -0.29
CA CYS A 38 7.29 -6.96 -0.13
C CYS A 38 6.66 -8.35 -0.26
N ASP A 39 7.02 -9.06 -1.33
CA ASP A 39 6.51 -10.40 -1.63
C ASP A 39 6.87 -11.43 -0.55
N ALA A 40 8.11 -11.38 -0.05
CA ALA A 40 8.56 -12.21 1.07
C ALA A 40 7.94 -11.81 2.43
N GLY A 41 7.06 -10.81 2.46
CA GLY A 41 6.38 -10.36 3.66
C GLY A 41 7.31 -9.68 4.68
N LEU A 42 8.48 -9.19 4.27
CA LEU A 42 9.47 -8.58 5.15
C LEU A 42 9.27 -7.07 5.34
N LEU A 43 8.47 -6.41 4.49
CA LEU A 43 8.10 -5.01 4.68
C LEU A 43 6.99 -4.86 5.71
N VAL A 44 7.15 -3.91 6.64
CA VAL A 44 6.07 -3.49 7.55
C VAL A 44 4.96 -2.84 6.72
N GLY A 45 3.75 -3.41 6.77
CA GLY A 45 2.61 -2.93 5.96
C GLY A 45 2.66 -3.32 4.48
N GLY A 46 3.60 -4.18 4.07
CA GLY A 46 3.65 -4.74 2.71
C GLY A 46 2.57 -5.80 2.51
N LEU A 47 1.99 -5.82 1.31
CA LEU A 47 0.96 -6.76 0.86
C LEU A 47 1.32 -7.23 -0.56
N SER A 48 1.38 -8.55 -0.76
CA SER A 48 1.47 -9.17 -2.09
C SER A 48 0.06 -9.66 -2.47
N VAL A 49 -0.49 -9.12 -3.55
CA VAL A 49 -1.88 -9.36 -3.97
C VAL A 49 -1.89 -10.11 -5.30
N ALA A 50 -2.32 -11.37 -5.26
CA ALA A 50 -2.40 -12.20 -6.46
C ALA A 50 -3.35 -11.62 -7.51
N TYR A 51 -3.05 -11.86 -8.79
CA TYR A 51 -3.98 -11.50 -9.86
C TYR A 51 -5.31 -12.24 -9.72
N GLY A 52 -6.40 -11.49 -9.85
CA GLY A 52 -7.76 -12.01 -9.73
C GLY A 52 -8.40 -11.83 -8.35
N VAL A 53 -7.66 -11.34 -7.35
CA VAL A 53 -8.27 -10.88 -6.09
C VAL A 53 -9.23 -9.74 -6.40
N ARG A 54 -10.47 -9.87 -5.94
CA ARG A 54 -11.48 -8.83 -6.15
C ARG A 54 -11.24 -7.64 -5.23
N PRO A 55 -11.61 -6.41 -5.64
CA PRO A 55 -11.48 -5.25 -4.79
C PRO A 55 -12.17 -5.38 -3.42
N ASP A 56 -13.37 -5.97 -3.37
CA ASP A 56 -14.11 -6.19 -2.12
C ASP A 56 -13.41 -7.16 -1.15
N GLU A 57 -12.72 -8.17 -1.68
CA GLU A 57 -11.93 -9.12 -0.89
C GLU A 57 -10.68 -8.46 -0.28
N LEU A 58 -10.09 -7.48 -0.99
CA LEU A 58 -8.90 -6.76 -0.54
C LEU A 58 -9.19 -5.74 0.56
N MET A 59 -10.43 -5.29 0.72
CA MET A 59 -10.83 -4.26 1.68
C MET A 59 -10.34 -4.54 3.11
N GLY A 60 -10.60 -5.74 3.62
CA GLY A 60 -10.23 -6.13 4.98
C GLY A 60 -8.71 -6.13 5.21
N PRO A 61 -7.93 -6.91 4.42
CA PRO A 61 -6.48 -6.90 4.52
C PRO A 61 -5.84 -5.52 4.37
N LEU A 62 -6.34 -4.71 3.42
CA LEU A 62 -5.77 -3.40 3.13
C LEU A 62 -6.06 -2.40 4.25
N THR A 63 -7.30 -2.32 4.73
CA THR A 63 -7.66 -1.43 5.85
C THR A 63 -6.98 -1.83 7.16
N LEU A 64 -6.75 -3.12 7.39
CA LEU A 64 -5.97 -3.60 8.52
C LEU A 64 -4.51 -3.13 8.45
N ALA A 65 -3.89 -3.23 7.27
CA ALA A 65 -2.52 -2.80 7.03
C ALA A 65 -2.36 -1.27 7.06
N MET A 66 -3.38 -0.53 6.59
CA MET A 66 -3.47 0.92 6.70
C MET A 66 -3.49 1.38 8.16
N GLY A 67 -4.19 0.64 9.02
CA GLY A 67 -4.25 0.93 10.46
C GLY A 67 -5.13 2.14 10.80
N GLY A 68 -4.99 2.62 12.04
CA GLY A 68 -5.74 3.78 12.52
C GLY A 68 -7.25 3.66 12.34
N ALA A 69 -7.89 4.78 12.00
CA ALA A 69 -9.31 4.87 11.68
C ALA A 69 -9.77 3.93 10.56
N ALA A 70 -8.89 3.57 9.60
CA ALA A 70 -9.26 2.69 8.49
C ALA A 70 -9.73 1.31 8.93
N ARG A 71 -9.29 0.83 10.10
CA ARG A 71 -9.74 -0.45 10.69
C ARG A 71 -11.24 -0.50 10.99
N ASN A 72 -11.89 0.66 11.08
CA ASN A 72 -13.31 0.77 11.35
C ASN A 72 -14.16 0.93 10.08
N LEU A 73 -13.53 0.95 8.90
CA LEU A 73 -14.23 0.98 7.62
C LEU A 73 -15.07 -0.28 7.46
N LYS A 74 -16.32 -0.12 7.02
CA LYS A 74 -17.23 -1.23 6.75
C LYS A 74 -17.67 -1.19 5.30
N VAL A 75 -17.67 -2.35 4.64
CA VAL A 75 -18.41 -2.54 3.39
C VAL A 75 -19.85 -2.89 3.78
N VAL A 76 -20.81 -2.07 3.38
CA VAL A 76 -22.22 -2.21 3.77
C VAL A 76 -23.08 -2.84 2.68
N ASP A 77 -22.71 -2.65 1.42
CA ASP A 77 -23.36 -3.25 0.25
C ASP A 77 -22.32 -3.42 -0.86
N VAL A 78 -22.50 -4.45 -1.68
CA VAL A 78 -21.68 -4.73 -2.87
C VAL A 78 -22.62 -5.05 -4.02
N ARG A 79 -22.52 -4.29 -5.11
CA ARG A 79 -23.35 -4.50 -6.30
C ARG A 79 -22.51 -4.80 -7.51
N GLU A 80 -22.90 -5.85 -8.22
CA GLU A 80 -22.24 -6.30 -9.43
C GLU A 80 -23.14 -5.94 -10.63
N ARG A 81 -22.96 -4.73 -11.23
CA ARG A 81 -23.27 -4.37 -12.66
C ARG A 81 -23.43 -2.84 -12.86
N PRO A 82 -22.88 -2.28 -13.96
CA PRO A 82 -21.94 -2.86 -14.92
C PRO A 82 -20.48 -2.89 -14.42
N VAL A 83 -20.18 -2.13 -13.35
CA VAL A 83 -18.91 -2.12 -12.61
C VAL A 83 -19.19 -2.61 -11.18
N LEU A 84 -18.18 -3.10 -10.48
CA LEU A 84 -18.29 -3.42 -9.06
C LEU A 84 -18.53 -2.12 -8.27
N GLU A 85 -19.66 -2.01 -7.60
CA GLU A 85 -19.99 -0.87 -6.78
C GLU A 85 -19.88 -1.24 -5.29
N LEU A 86 -19.00 -0.56 -4.56
CA LEU A 86 -18.83 -0.72 -3.12
C LEU A 86 -19.53 0.40 -2.39
N HIS A 87 -20.43 0.06 -1.46
CA HIS A 87 -20.97 1.02 -0.51
C HIS A 87 -20.19 0.83 0.78
N VAL A 88 -19.56 1.90 1.24
CA VAL A 88 -18.71 1.86 2.41
C VAL A 88 -19.16 2.86 3.46
N GLN A 89 -18.89 2.54 4.72
CA GLN A 89 -19.13 3.42 5.85
C GLN A 89 -17.83 3.62 6.63
N ALA A 90 -17.43 4.88 6.79
CA ALA A 90 -16.27 5.32 7.56
C ALA A 90 -16.73 6.27 8.68
N GLY A 91 -17.02 5.71 9.86
CA GLY A 91 -17.66 6.48 10.93
C GLY A 91 -19.07 6.92 10.51
N ASP A 92 -19.30 8.22 10.48
CA ASP A 92 -20.59 8.83 10.07
C ASP A 92 -20.69 9.11 8.57
N LEU A 93 -19.59 8.92 7.81
CA LEU A 93 -19.55 9.11 6.37
C LEU A 93 -19.92 7.81 5.65
N THR A 94 -20.81 7.91 4.67
CA THR A 94 -21.15 6.83 3.75
C THR A 94 -20.79 7.25 2.34
N GLU A 95 -20.06 6.39 1.62
CA GLU A 95 -19.70 6.61 0.23
C GLU A 95 -20.10 5.44 -0.66
N ARG A 96 -20.23 5.75 -1.95
CA ARG A 96 -20.50 4.79 -3.02
C ARG A 96 -19.40 4.90 -4.05
N TRP A 97 -18.67 3.82 -4.26
CA TRP A 97 -17.52 3.76 -5.14
C TRP A 97 -17.77 2.80 -6.29
N GLU A 98 -17.60 3.28 -7.51
CA GLU A 98 -17.43 2.40 -8.67
C GLU A 98 -15.95 2.00 -8.73
N VAL A 99 -15.67 0.70 -8.61
CA VAL A 99 -14.33 0.15 -8.46
C VAL A 99 -14.04 -0.78 -9.62
N GLU A 100 -13.45 -0.21 -10.67
CA GLU A 100 -13.09 -0.93 -11.89
C GLU A 100 -11.89 -1.86 -11.68
N ASP A 101 -10.92 -1.43 -10.87
CA ASP A 101 -9.71 -2.17 -10.57
C ASP A 101 -9.15 -1.84 -9.17
N LEU A 102 -8.05 -2.51 -8.81
CA LEU A 102 -7.38 -2.30 -7.53
C LEU A 102 -6.77 -0.90 -7.38
N SER A 103 -6.38 -0.25 -8.48
CA SER A 103 -5.83 1.10 -8.46
C SER A 103 -6.91 2.11 -8.06
N VAL A 104 -8.14 1.94 -8.56
CA VAL A 104 -9.30 2.74 -8.17
C VAL A 104 -9.61 2.54 -6.68
N LEU A 105 -9.56 1.31 -6.19
CA LEU A 105 -9.74 1.04 -4.77
C LEU A 105 -8.67 1.76 -3.91
N VAL A 106 -7.40 1.62 -4.28
CA VAL A 106 -6.27 2.28 -3.60
C VAL A 106 -6.43 3.80 -3.63
N HIS A 107 -6.86 4.36 -4.75
CA HIS A 107 -7.15 5.77 -4.88
C HIS A 107 -8.23 6.22 -3.89
N ASN A 108 -9.39 5.56 -3.88
CA ASN A 108 -10.53 5.92 -3.03
C ASN A 108 -10.16 5.81 -1.55
N LEU A 109 -9.42 4.77 -1.14
CA LEU A 109 -8.97 4.62 0.24
C LEU A 109 -7.96 5.70 0.66
N ASN A 110 -6.99 6.03 -0.20
CA ASN A 110 -6.04 7.10 0.07
C ASN A 110 -6.72 8.47 0.13
N ASP A 111 -7.76 8.69 -0.69
CA ASP A 111 -8.52 9.94 -0.71
C ASP A 111 -9.42 10.07 0.52
N LEU A 112 -10.22 9.05 0.83
CA LEU A 112 -11.10 8.99 2.00
C LEU A 112 -10.33 9.28 3.31
N TYR A 113 -9.14 8.72 3.43
CA TYR A 113 -8.31 8.88 4.63
C TYR A 113 -7.22 9.93 4.47
N ARG A 114 -7.26 10.82 3.47
CA ARG A 114 -6.19 11.78 3.16
C ARG A 114 -5.69 12.55 4.39
N ASP A 115 -6.61 13.03 5.22
CA ASP A 115 -6.28 13.89 6.38
C ASP A 115 -6.13 13.12 7.70
N ALA A 116 -6.43 11.82 7.72
CA ALA A 116 -6.29 10.99 8.92
C ALA A 116 -4.81 10.66 9.18
N ALA A 117 -4.17 11.36 10.13
CA ALA A 117 -2.73 11.22 10.39
C ALA A 117 -2.32 9.84 10.93
N ASP A 118 -3.24 9.11 11.55
CA ASP A 118 -3.06 7.77 12.10
C ASP A 118 -3.26 6.65 11.07
N VAL A 119 -3.71 7.00 9.86
CA VAL A 119 -3.91 6.06 8.75
C VAL A 119 -2.75 6.16 7.76
N ARG A 120 -2.16 5.01 7.44
CA ARG A 120 -1.09 4.90 6.46
C ARG A 120 -1.62 5.08 5.04
N ALA A 121 -0.79 5.66 4.17
CA ALA A 121 -1.09 5.73 2.74
C ALA A 121 -0.62 4.46 2.04
N VAL A 122 -1.34 4.05 1.00
CA VAL A 122 -1.03 2.86 0.21
C VAL A 122 -0.25 3.27 -1.04
N ALA A 123 0.99 2.78 -1.15
CA ALA A 123 1.84 2.92 -2.33
C ALA A 123 1.77 1.67 -3.22
N GLU A 124 1.58 1.85 -4.52
CA GLU A 124 1.58 0.76 -5.50
C GLU A 124 3.00 0.56 -6.05
N LEU A 125 3.73 -0.43 -5.54
CA LEU A 125 5.15 -0.61 -5.87
C LEU A 125 5.36 -1.17 -7.28
N GLY A 126 4.43 -1.97 -7.76
CA GLY A 126 4.50 -2.63 -9.06
C GLY A 126 4.26 -4.13 -8.97
N GLU A 127 4.56 -4.84 -10.04
CA GLU A 127 4.28 -6.27 -10.17
C GLU A 127 5.54 -7.09 -9.92
N TRP A 128 5.36 -8.25 -9.28
CA TRP A 128 6.41 -9.21 -8.98
C TRP A 128 5.80 -10.61 -8.85
N GLU A 129 6.37 -11.61 -9.53
CA GLU A 129 5.95 -13.03 -9.46
C GLU A 129 4.42 -13.22 -9.48
N ASP A 130 3.77 -12.67 -10.51
CA ASP A 130 2.31 -12.72 -10.71
C ASP A 130 1.43 -12.10 -9.60
N ALA A 131 1.99 -11.17 -8.84
CA ALA A 131 1.28 -10.41 -7.82
C ALA A 131 1.59 -8.91 -7.87
N LEU A 132 0.57 -8.09 -7.56
CA LEU A 132 0.71 -6.66 -7.32
C LEU A 132 1.23 -6.43 -5.90
N GLN A 133 2.33 -5.69 -5.79
CA GLN A 133 2.94 -5.33 -4.52
C GLN A 133 2.42 -3.97 -4.05
N LEU A 134 1.73 -3.96 -2.92
CA LEU A 134 1.22 -2.77 -2.25
C LEU A 134 1.96 -2.54 -0.94
N TRP A 135 2.13 -1.28 -0.56
CA TRP A 135 2.83 -0.94 0.68
C TRP A 135 2.14 0.17 1.44
N CYS A 136 1.62 -0.15 2.62
CA CYS A 136 1.05 0.83 3.55
C CYS A 136 2.17 1.51 4.36
N VAL A 137 2.37 2.80 4.12
CA VAL A 137 3.44 3.60 4.74
C VAL A 137 2.85 4.74 5.58
N ASP A 138 3.44 4.98 6.75
CA ASP A 138 3.12 6.15 7.57
C ASP A 138 3.33 7.45 6.77
N LYS A 139 2.33 8.33 6.76
CA LYS A 139 2.37 9.60 6.02
C LYS A 139 3.57 10.49 6.39
N PRO A 140 4.00 10.61 7.66
CA PRO A 140 5.20 11.37 8.01
C PRO A 140 6.50 10.84 7.35
N THR A 141 6.51 9.57 6.93
CA THR A 141 7.66 8.91 6.30
C THR A 141 7.68 9.12 4.78
N LEU A 142 6.52 9.37 4.15
CA LEU A 142 6.40 9.55 2.69
C LEU A 142 7.34 10.61 2.11
N PRO A 143 7.47 11.84 2.67
CA PRO A 143 8.36 12.86 2.10
C PRO A 143 9.83 12.44 2.03
N ARG A 144 10.26 11.54 2.93
CA ARG A 144 11.63 10.98 2.92
C ARG A 144 11.75 9.86 1.89
N LEU A 145 10.74 8.99 1.78
CA LEU A 145 10.73 7.88 0.83
C LEU A 145 10.65 8.35 -0.62
N VAL A 146 9.82 9.34 -0.97
CA VAL A 146 9.71 9.85 -2.35
C VAL A 146 11.00 10.47 -2.89
N ARG A 147 11.95 10.79 -2.01
CA ARG A 147 13.30 11.25 -2.39
C ARG A 147 14.28 10.10 -2.59
N GLN A 148 13.90 8.87 -2.24
CA GLN A 148 14.75 7.70 -2.40
C GLN A 148 14.62 7.15 -3.83
N PRO A 149 15.72 6.83 -4.50
CA PRO A 149 15.70 6.35 -5.89
C PRO A 149 15.05 4.96 -6.04
N PHE A 150 14.91 4.21 -4.94
CA PHE A 150 14.28 2.88 -4.95
C PHE A 150 12.76 2.94 -4.79
N PHE A 151 12.19 4.08 -4.39
CA PHE A 151 10.77 4.22 -4.12
C PHE A 151 10.11 5.07 -5.21
N ALA A 152 9.65 4.39 -6.25
CA ALA A 152 8.98 4.99 -7.40
C ALA A 152 7.61 4.31 -7.62
N PRO A 153 6.65 4.47 -6.68
CA PRO A 153 5.37 3.81 -6.80
C PRO A 153 4.56 4.36 -7.99
N ARG A 154 3.73 3.52 -8.60
CA ARG A 154 2.87 3.88 -9.76
C ARG A 154 1.96 5.06 -9.45
N ASN A 155 1.51 5.18 -8.20
CA ASN A 155 0.64 6.25 -7.72
C ASN A 155 1.38 7.40 -7.01
N ALA A 156 2.69 7.59 -7.26
CA ALA A 156 3.50 8.63 -6.60
C ALA A 156 2.87 10.03 -6.62
N ARG A 157 2.25 10.43 -7.74
CA ARG A 157 1.58 11.74 -7.88
C ARG A 157 0.45 11.93 -6.88
N ALA A 158 -0.32 10.87 -6.58
CA ALA A 158 -1.43 10.93 -5.63
C ALA A 158 -0.93 11.01 -4.18
N LEU A 159 0.18 10.33 -3.87
CA LEU A 159 0.80 10.31 -2.54
C LEU A 159 1.43 11.64 -2.12
N THR A 160 1.79 12.50 -3.08
CA THR A 160 2.48 13.78 -2.81
C THR A 160 1.62 15.02 -3.01
N ARG A 161 0.31 14.87 -3.26
CA ARG A 161 -0.60 16.02 -3.38
C ARG A 161 -0.71 16.74 -2.02
N PRO A 162 -0.53 18.08 -1.97
CA PRO A 162 -0.80 18.86 -0.76
C PRO A 162 -2.26 18.70 -0.33
N VAL A 163 -2.51 18.91 0.96
CA VAL A 163 -3.86 19.26 1.46
C VAL A 163 -4.03 20.74 1.12
N ASP A 164 -5.03 21.05 0.29
CA ASP A 164 -5.39 22.44 -0.03
C ASP A 164 -6.07 23.13 1.18
#